data_AF-A0A957HQU8-F1
#
_entry.id   AF-A0A957HQU8-F1
#
_cell.length_a   1.000
_cell.length_b   1.000
_cell.length_c   1.000
_cell.angle_alpha   90.00
_cell.angle_beta   90.00
_cell.angle_gamma   90.00
#
_symmetry.space_group_name_H-M   'P 1'
#
loop_
_entity.id
_entity.type
_entity.pdbx_description
1 polymer ?
#
loop_
_entity_poly.entity_id
_entity_poly.type
_entity_poly.pdbx_seq_one_letter_code
_entity_poly.pdbx_strand_id
1 'polypeptide(L)'
;MPFQPSYEVPEPRRAYTINGEVEKRGMENGRIGCLILHGFMGSPVSSRDMAQFLAQHGITVHCPLLPGHGNLPYMLHNVSRRDWIAEAEEALAKLRQTV
;
A
#
# COMPACT_ATOMS: atom_id res chain seq x y z
N MET A 1 -9.28 11.30 -1.07
CA MET A 1 -9.55 10.54 0.17
C MET A 1 -9.22 9.08 -0.13
N PRO A 2 -8.55 8.37 0.79
CA PRO A 2 -8.18 6.98 0.54
C PRO A 2 -9.43 6.20 0.16
N PHE A 3 -9.32 5.33 -0.82
CA PHE A 3 -10.38 4.40 -1.17
C PHE A 3 -10.88 3.70 0.09
N GLN A 4 -12.17 3.85 0.37
CA GLN A 4 -12.86 3.16 1.46
C GLN A 4 -13.78 2.11 0.83
N PRO A 5 -13.46 0.81 0.96
CA PRO A 5 -14.29 -0.24 0.39
C PRO A 5 -15.66 -0.26 1.06
N SER A 6 -16.72 -0.33 0.24
CA SER A 6 -18.11 -0.49 0.71
C SER A 6 -18.45 -1.94 1.08
N TYR A 7 -17.43 -2.80 1.18
CA TYR A 7 -17.54 -4.25 1.38
C TYR A 7 -16.44 -4.71 2.32
N GLU A 8 -16.63 -5.88 2.91
CA GLU A 8 -15.64 -6.45 3.82
C GLU A 8 -14.34 -6.80 3.08
N VAL A 9 -13.22 -6.37 3.64
CA VAL A 9 -11.88 -6.79 3.24
C VAL A 9 -11.24 -7.53 4.42
N PRO A 10 -10.87 -8.81 4.27
CA PRO A 10 -10.16 -9.56 5.30
C PRO A 10 -8.88 -8.83 5.72
N GLU A 11 -8.55 -8.84 7.01
CA GLU A 11 -7.42 -8.11 7.60
C GLU A 11 -6.10 -8.22 6.80
N PRO A 12 -5.60 -9.41 6.43
CA PRO A 12 -4.29 -9.51 5.76
C PRO A 12 -4.29 -8.88 4.36
N ARG A 13 -5.48 -8.66 3.79
CA ARG A 13 -5.70 -8.09 2.45
C ARG A 13 -6.00 -6.59 2.49
N ARG A 14 -5.95 -5.93 3.66
CA ARG A 14 -6.15 -4.49 3.78
C ARG A 14 -4.89 -3.72 3.42
N ALA A 15 -5.05 -2.44 3.09
CA ALA A 15 -3.94 -1.51 2.92
C ALA A 15 -3.08 -1.46 4.18
N TYR A 16 -1.79 -1.19 4.04
CA TYR A 16 -0.88 -1.11 5.17
C TYR A 16 0.26 -0.11 4.93
N THR A 17 0.87 0.33 6.04
CA THR A 17 2.14 1.05 6.06
C THR A 17 3.07 0.36 7.05
N ILE A 18 4.32 0.11 6.65
CA ILE A 18 5.38 -0.39 7.51
C ILE A 18 6.49 0.67 7.54
N ASN A 19 6.78 1.23 8.72
CA ASN A 19 7.82 2.24 8.88
C ASN A 19 9.20 1.59 8.87
N GLY A 20 10.18 2.27 8.25
CA GLY A 20 11.57 1.80 8.24
C GLY A 20 12.21 1.79 9.63
N GLU A 21 12.96 0.74 9.95
CA GLU A 21 13.75 0.65 11.19
C GLU A 21 14.96 1.60 11.12
N VAL A 22 15.05 2.51 12.09
CA VAL A 22 16.00 3.64 12.12
C VAL A 22 17.37 3.23 12.66
N GLU A 23 17.38 2.33 13.65
CA GLU A 23 18.55 2.13 14.50
C GLU A 23 19.70 1.38 13.83
N LYS A 24 19.46 0.70 12.70
CA LYS A 24 20.49 -0.15 12.07
C LYS A 24 21.53 0.58 11.22
N ARG A 25 21.39 1.90 10.95
CA ARG A 25 22.26 2.56 9.95
C ARG A 25 22.75 3.98 10.24
N GLY A 26 22.49 4.56 11.41
CA GLY A 26 22.90 5.95 11.69
C GLY A 26 22.30 6.96 10.71
N MET A 27 21.21 6.59 10.03
CA MET A 27 20.42 7.49 9.19
C MET A 27 19.27 8.02 10.04
N GLU A 28 19.11 9.34 10.08
CA GLU A 28 17.89 9.97 10.56
C GLU A 28 16.70 9.34 9.81
N ASN A 29 15.65 8.95 10.54
CA ASN A 29 14.53 8.12 10.07
C ASN A 29 14.21 8.27 8.58
N GLY A 30 13.98 7.12 7.92
CA GLY A 30 12.85 7.00 7.00
C GLY A 30 12.77 7.94 5.78
N ARG A 31 13.83 8.65 5.39
CA ARG A 31 13.82 9.61 4.25
C ARG A 31 13.44 9.00 2.89
N ILE A 32 13.43 7.68 2.78
CA ILE A 32 13.10 6.96 1.55
C ILE A 32 11.77 6.22 1.76
N GLY A 33 10.76 6.64 0.98
CA GLY A 33 9.48 5.95 0.87
C GLY A 33 9.45 5.03 -0.35
N CYS A 34 8.86 3.84 -0.19
CA CYS A 34 8.53 2.93 -1.28
C CYS A 34 7.01 2.69 -1.34
N LEU A 35 6.40 3.00 -2.48
CA LEU A 35 5.01 2.64 -2.76
C LEU A 35 4.99 1.32 -3.54
N ILE A 36 4.33 0.30 -3.00
CA ILE A 36 4.09 -0.97 -3.70
C ILE A 36 2.63 -1.03 -4.14
N LEU A 37 2.40 -1.27 -5.43
CA LEU A 37 1.07 -1.54 -5.97
C LEU A 37 0.93 -3.03 -6.23
N HIS A 38 -0.14 -3.65 -5.73
CA HIS A 38 -0.45 -5.04 -6.04
C HIS A 38 -1.04 -5.18 -7.46
N GLY A 39 -1.05 -6.40 -7.98
CA GLY A 39 -1.55 -6.71 -9.33
C GLY A 39 -3.07 -6.83 -9.44
N PHE A 40 -3.54 -6.98 -10.68
CA PHE A 40 -4.94 -7.27 -11.02
C PHE A 40 -5.43 -8.56 -10.34
N MET A 41 -6.65 -8.54 -9.81
CA MET A 41 -7.25 -9.60 -8.98
C MET A 41 -6.49 -9.92 -7.67
N GLY A 42 -5.43 -9.16 -7.36
CA GLY A 42 -4.64 -9.32 -6.15
C GLY A 42 -5.17 -8.53 -4.96
N SER A 43 -4.32 -8.41 -3.95
CA SER A 43 -4.52 -7.54 -2.79
C SER A 43 -3.16 -7.22 -2.16
N PRO A 44 -3.09 -6.25 -1.23
CA PRO A 44 -1.87 -5.91 -0.51
C PRO A 44 -1.11 -7.09 0.11
N VAL A 45 -1.80 -8.20 0.47
CA VAL A 45 -1.19 -9.37 1.11
C VAL A 45 0.02 -9.90 0.33
N SER A 46 -0.01 -9.87 -1.01
CA SER A 46 1.05 -10.43 -1.86
C SER A 46 2.37 -9.67 -1.77
N SER A 47 2.37 -8.46 -1.22
CA SER A 47 3.54 -7.59 -1.11
C SER A 47 4.13 -7.51 0.30
N ARG A 48 3.47 -8.12 1.29
CA ARG A 48 3.77 -7.87 2.71
C ARG A 48 5.17 -8.33 3.11
N ASP A 49 5.63 -9.48 2.62
CA ASP A 49 6.97 -9.99 2.93
C ASP A 49 8.08 -9.09 2.35
N MET A 50 7.87 -8.58 1.12
CA MET A 50 8.79 -7.62 0.51
C MET A 50 8.79 -6.28 1.27
N ALA A 51 7.63 -5.80 1.71
CA ALA A 51 7.53 -4.59 2.51
C ALA A 51 8.24 -4.72 3.86
N GLN A 52 8.11 -5.86 4.53
CA GLN A 52 8.83 -6.14 5.78
C GLN A 52 10.34 -6.14 5.56
N PHE A 53 10.80 -6.81 4.50
CA PHE A 53 12.22 -6.82 4.14
C PHE A 53 12.77 -5.40 3.94
N LEU A 54 12.07 -4.56 3.15
CA LEU A 54 12.48 -3.18 2.89
C LEU A 54 12.45 -2.31 4.17
N ALA A 55 11.43 -2.49 5.01
CA ALA A 55 11.31 -1.78 6.28
C ALA A 55 12.45 -2.11 7.25
N GLN A 56 12.87 -3.37 7.35
CA GLN A 56 14.05 -3.78 8.11
C GLN A 56 15.36 -3.13 7.61
N HIS A 57 15.36 -2.63 6.37
CA HIS A 57 16.48 -1.90 5.76
C HIS A 57 16.31 -0.37 5.78
N GLY A 58 15.36 0.15 6.57
CA GLY A 58 15.17 1.58 6.80
C GLY A 58 14.29 2.29 5.77
N ILE A 59 13.57 1.56 4.91
CA ILE A 59 12.66 2.14 3.90
C ILE A 59 11.22 2.08 4.42
N THR A 60 10.54 3.23 4.50
CA THR A 60 9.11 3.25 4.83
C THR A 60 8.31 2.77 3.62
N VAL A 61 7.52 1.71 3.79
CA VAL A 61 6.76 1.10 2.70
C VAL A 61 5.27 1.28 2.91
N HIS A 62 4.56 1.67 1.85
CA HIS A 62 3.10 1.71 1.84
C HIS A 62 2.55 0.87 0.68
N CYS A 63 1.50 0.11 0.93
CA CYS A 63 0.73 -0.57 -0.10
C CYS A 63 -0.77 -0.23 0.08
N PRO A 64 -1.37 0.56 -0.82
CA PRO A 64 -2.79 0.85 -0.79
C PRO A 64 -3.59 -0.38 -1.26
N LEU A 65 -4.87 -0.43 -0.86
CA LEU A 65 -5.83 -1.33 -1.47
C LEU A 65 -6.41 -0.64 -2.70
N LEU A 66 -6.15 -1.17 -3.90
CA LEU A 66 -6.74 -0.60 -5.11
C LEU A 66 -8.26 -0.82 -5.13
N PRO A 67 -9.05 0.16 -5.61
CA PRO A 67 -10.49 0.04 -5.74
C PRO A 67 -10.95 -1.29 -6.36
N GLY A 68 -11.95 -1.92 -5.74
CA GLY A 68 -12.55 -3.19 -6.19
C GLY A 68 -11.80 -4.46 -5.83
N HIS A 69 -10.63 -4.38 -5.18
CA HIS A 69 -9.81 -5.54 -4.81
C HIS A 69 -10.03 -6.00 -3.36
N GLY A 70 -9.35 -7.08 -2.95
CA GLY A 70 -9.23 -7.48 -1.55
C GLY A 70 -10.25 -8.51 -1.06
N ASN A 71 -11.38 -8.72 -1.75
CA ASN A 71 -12.30 -9.80 -1.37
C ASN A 71 -13.13 -10.33 -2.54
N LEU A 72 -14.06 -9.52 -3.04
CA LEU A 72 -15.13 -9.96 -3.94
C LEU A 72 -14.80 -9.57 -5.39
N PRO A 73 -14.48 -10.53 -6.29
CA PRO A 73 -14.04 -10.20 -7.65
C PRO A 73 -15.05 -9.37 -8.46
N TYR A 74 -16.35 -9.53 -8.19
CA TYR A 74 -17.39 -8.77 -8.89
C TYR A 74 -17.32 -7.26 -8.61
N MET A 75 -16.66 -6.83 -7.53
CA MET A 75 -16.46 -5.40 -7.24
C MET A 75 -15.61 -4.72 -8.31
N LEU A 76 -14.79 -5.46 -9.06
CA LEU A 76 -14.00 -4.93 -10.17
C LEU A 76 -14.86 -4.42 -11.34
N HIS A 77 -16.11 -4.90 -11.50
CA HIS A 77 -16.98 -4.51 -12.62
C HIS A 77 -17.30 -3.01 -12.66
N ASN A 78 -17.31 -2.35 -11.51
CA ASN A 78 -17.66 -0.93 -11.38
C ASN A 78 -16.43 -0.03 -11.24
N VAL A 79 -15.23 -0.57 -11.50
CA VAL A 79 -13.97 0.13 -11.25
C VAL A 79 -13.20 0.28 -12.55
N SER A 80 -12.74 1.49 -12.82
CA SER A 80 -11.92 1.81 -13.97
C SER A 80 -10.43 1.88 -13.61
N ARG A 81 -9.57 1.80 -14.62
CA ARG A 81 -8.13 2.07 -14.43
C ARG A 81 -7.84 3.45 -13.84
N ARG A 82 -8.72 4.44 -14.08
CA ARG A 82 -8.53 5.81 -13.57
C ARG A 82 -8.69 5.84 -12.06
N ASP A 83 -9.59 5.03 -11.50
CA ASP A 83 -9.77 4.91 -10.06
C ASP A 83 -8.53 4.29 -9.40
N TRP A 84 -7.90 3.30 -10.04
CA TRP A 84 -6.64 2.72 -9.56
C TRP A 84 -5.49 3.72 -9.60
N ILE A 85 -5.37 4.50 -10.67
CA ILE A 85 -4.34 5.55 -10.79
C ILE A 85 -4.55 6.63 -9.72
N ALA A 86 -5.79 7.08 -9.53
CA ALA A 86 -6.12 8.08 -8.51
C ALA A 86 -5.77 7.61 -7.10
N GLU A 87 -6.08 6.35 -6.75
CA GLU A 87 -5.69 5.79 -5.45
C GLU A 87 -4.16 5.70 -5.31
N ALA A 88 -3.45 5.29 -6.37
CA ALA A 88 -1.99 5.22 -6.35
C ALA A 88 -1.34 6.60 -6.18
N GLU A 89 -1.86 7.63 -6.86
CA GLU A 89 -1.37 9.02 -6.73
C GLU A 89 -1.62 9.57 -5.33
N GLU A 90 -2.79 9.31 -4.76
CA GLU A 90 -3.10 9.73 -3.39
C GLU A 90 -2.24 8.99 -2.35
N ALA A 91 -2.05 7.69 -2.54
CA ALA A 91 -1.18 6.87 -1.70
C ALA A 91 0.27 7.38 -1.75
N LEU A 92 0.76 7.76 -2.93
CA LEU A 92 2.07 8.39 -3.09
C LEU A 92 2.15 9.74 -2.38
N ALA A 93 1.13 10.59 -2.53
CA ALA A 93 1.09 11.91 -1.88
C ALA A 93 1.11 11.81 -0.35
N LYS A 94 0.41 10.81 0.22
CA LYS A 94 0.46 10.51 1.66
C LYS A 94 1.82 9.99 2.08
N LEU A 95 2.39 9.05 1.33
CA LEU A 95 3.71 8.49 1.65
C LEU A 95 4.76 9.60 1.72
N ARG A 96 4.73 10.58 0.81
CA ARG A 96 5.62 11.75 0.80
C ARG A 96 5.48 12.68 2.02
N GLN A 97 4.38 12.60 2.77
CA GLN A 97 4.18 13.36 4.01
C GLN A 97 4.65 12.58 5.24
N THR A 98 4.82 11.25 5.10
CA THR A 98 5.26 10.35 6.16
C THR A 98 6.79 10.21 6.23
N VAL A 99 7.49 10.54 5.14
CA VAL A 99 8.95 10.39 4.97
C VAL A 99 9.67 11.73 4.81
#